data_AF-A0A1W9Z1H8-F1
#
_entry.id   AF-A0A1W9Z1H8-F1
#
_cell.length_a   1.000
_cell.length_b   1.000
_cell.length_c   1.000
_cell.angle_alpha   90.00
_cell.angle_beta   90.00
_cell.angle_gamma   90.00
#
_symmetry.space_group_name_H-M   'P 1'
#
loop_
_entity.id
_entity.type
_entity.pdbx_description
1 polymer ?
#
loop_
_entity_poly.entity_id
_entity_poly.type
_entity_poly.pdbx_seq_one_letter_code
_entity_poly.pdbx_strand_id
1 'polypeptide(L)'
;MTSPERVFWRSPTCTVWVSHGADGILRFSGYDRAHLDGYQYTISVQPFSFPALRRALGVDAGADLVDAVCGAVEQIMAVGERSWLQAHGIPADLQTW
;
A
#
# COMPACT_ATOMS: atom_id res chain seq x y z
N MET A 1 6.88 17.31 1.70
CA MET A 1 7.96 16.34 1.41
C MET A 1 7.29 15.06 0.98
N THR A 2 7.47 14.63 -0.27
CA THR A 2 7.04 13.31 -0.75
C THR A 2 8.08 12.29 -0.29
N SER A 3 7.68 11.30 0.51
CA SER A 3 8.57 10.19 0.85
C SER A 3 8.90 9.41 -0.43
N PRO A 4 10.18 9.11 -0.70
CA PRO A 4 10.58 8.41 -1.92
C PRO A 4 9.89 7.04 -1.99
N GLU A 5 9.70 6.52 -3.20
CA GLU A 5 9.18 5.17 -3.39
C GLU A 5 10.08 4.15 -2.69
N ARG A 6 9.47 3.24 -1.92
CA ARG A 6 10.16 2.19 -1.19
C ARG A 6 9.66 0.82 -1.63
N VAL A 7 10.56 -0.15 -1.70
CA VAL A 7 10.15 -1.55 -1.84
C VAL A 7 9.41 -1.92 -0.56
N PHE A 8 8.11 -2.21 -0.71
CA PHE A 8 7.22 -2.60 0.37
C PHE A 8 7.32 -4.09 0.63
N TRP A 9 7.26 -4.91 -0.43
CA TRP A 9 7.36 -6.37 -0.33
C TRP A 9 7.96 -6.97 -1.61
N ARG A 10 8.58 -8.15 -1.50
CA ARG A 10 9.12 -8.87 -2.65
C ARG A 10 9.10 -10.39 -2.45
N SER A 11 8.75 -11.09 -3.51
CA SER A 11 8.94 -12.52 -3.72
C SER A 11 9.64 -12.77 -5.07
N PRO A 12 9.97 -14.03 -5.42
CA PRO A 12 10.57 -14.33 -6.72
C PRO A 12 9.73 -13.85 -7.91
N THR A 13 8.39 -13.85 -7.78
CA THR A 13 7.47 -13.52 -8.88
C THR A 13 6.77 -12.19 -8.72
N CYS A 14 6.77 -11.55 -7.54
CA CYS A 14 6.07 -10.28 -7.35
C CYS A 14 6.91 -9.28 -6.56
N THR A 15 6.86 -8.01 -6.97
CA THR A 15 7.44 -6.90 -6.21
C THR A 15 6.36 -5.86 -5.99
N VAL A 16 6.26 -5.34 -4.77
CA VAL A 16 5.36 -4.25 -4.40
C VAL A 16 6.19 -3.10 -3.86
N TRP A 17 5.83 -1.89 -4.27
CA TRP A 17 6.37 -0.64 -3.80
C TRP A 17 5.28 0.18 -3.13
N VAL A 18 5.68 1.05 -2.20
CA VAL A 18 4.78 2.01 -1.58
C VAL A 18 5.37 3.41 -1.68
N SER A 19 4.53 4.40 -1.99
CA SER A 19 4.94 5.81 -2.10
C SER A 19 3.77 6.76 -1.84
N HIS A 20 4.10 8.02 -1.55
CA HIS A 20 3.16 9.12 -1.75
C HIS A 20 3.32 9.67 -3.16
N GLY A 21 2.23 9.76 -3.92
CA GLY A 21 2.26 10.50 -5.17
C GLY A 21 2.31 12.01 -4.96
N ALA A 22 2.55 12.75 -6.04
CA ALA A 22 2.57 14.21 -6.03
C ALA A 22 1.20 14.83 -5.62
N ASP A 23 0.12 14.07 -5.74
CA ASP A 23 -1.24 14.40 -5.31
C ASP A 23 -1.52 14.06 -3.84
N GLY A 24 -0.52 13.60 -3.10
CA GLY A 24 -0.64 13.23 -1.68
C GLY A 24 -1.30 11.87 -1.43
N ILE A 25 -1.75 11.17 -2.47
CA ILE A 25 -2.33 9.82 -2.36
C ILE A 25 -1.23 8.82 -2.00
N LEU A 26 -1.53 7.91 -1.07
CA LEU A 26 -0.67 6.77 -0.78
C LEU A 26 -0.96 5.67 -1.81
N ARG A 27 0.08 5.18 -2.48
CA ARG A 27 -0.04 4.15 -3.52
C ARG A 27 0.78 2.92 -3.17
N PHE A 28 0.18 1.75 -3.32
CA PHE A 28 0.88 0.49 -3.48
C PHE A 28 0.95 0.18 -4.97
N SER A 29 2.15 0.13 -5.53
CA SER A 29 2.37 -0.27 -6.92
C SER A 29 2.92 -1.68 -6.92
N GLY A 30 2.33 -2.59 -7.68
CA GLY A 30 2.80 -3.97 -7.75
C GLY A 30 3.09 -4.41 -9.15
N TYR A 31 4.05 -5.30 -9.30
CA TYR A 31 4.31 -6.04 -10.53
C TYR A 31 4.38 -7.54 -10.21
N ASP A 32 3.30 -8.24 -10.54
CA ASP A 32 3.18 -9.70 -10.40
C ASP A 32 3.50 -10.36 -11.74
N ARG A 33 4.45 -11.30 -11.74
CA ARG A 33 4.92 -12.07 -12.89
C ARG A 33 4.44 -13.53 -12.86
N ALA A 34 3.72 -13.95 -11.83
CA ALA A 34 3.23 -15.33 -11.69
C ALA A 34 1.97 -15.59 -12.54
N HIS A 35 1.20 -14.56 -12.87
CA HIS A 35 -0.12 -14.69 -13.51
C HIS A 35 -0.23 -13.80 -14.75
N LEU A 36 -1.05 -14.22 -15.72
CA LEU A 36 -1.45 -13.43 -16.90
C LEU A 36 -0.28 -12.88 -17.74
N ASP A 37 0.79 -13.66 -17.92
CA ASP A 37 2.06 -13.22 -18.55
C ASP A 37 2.73 -12.01 -17.86
N GLY A 38 2.31 -11.73 -16.63
CA GLY A 38 2.73 -10.63 -15.79
C GLY A 38 1.81 -9.41 -15.94
N TYR A 39 1.36 -8.87 -14.81
CA TYR A 39 0.55 -7.65 -14.76
C TYR A 39 1.07 -6.67 -13.72
N GLN A 40 0.83 -5.39 -13.96
CA GLN A 40 1.06 -4.33 -13.00
C GLN A 40 -0.25 -3.91 -12.37
N TYR A 41 -0.17 -3.42 -11.14
CA TYR A 41 -1.33 -2.87 -10.47
C TYR A 41 -0.98 -1.68 -9.61
N THR A 42 -1.99 -0.89 -9.27
CA THR A 42 -1.91 0.14 -8.24
C THR A 42 -3.13 0.07 -7.34
N ILE A 43 -2.88 0.09 -6.03
CA ILE A 43 -3.90 0.30 -5.00
C ILE A 43 -3.69 1.69 -4.39
N SER A 44 -4.69 2.55 -4.49
CA SER A 44 -4.62 3.95 -4.05
C SER A 44 -5.48 4.19 -2.82
N VAL A 45 -4.89 4.81 -1.78
CA VAL A 45 -5.58 5.26 -0.56
C VAL A 45 -5.60 6.78 -0.52
N GLN A 46 -6.81 7.34 -0.50
CA GLN A 46 -7.02 8.79 -0.51
C GLN A 46 -6.65 9.44 0.84
N PRO A 47 -6.22 10.72 0.85
CA PRO A 47 -5.84 11.42 2.07
C PRO A 47 -6.94 11.46 3.15
N PHE A 48 -8.21 11.53 2.75
CA PHE A 48 -9.33 11.52 3.71
C PHE A 48 -9.42 10.22 4.52
N SER A 49 -8.83 9.12 4.02
CA SER A 49 -8.78 7.82 4.71
C SER A 49 -7.57 7.68 5.64
N PHE A 50 -6.62 8.62 5.62
CA PHE A 50 -5.38 8.53 6.41
C PHE A 50 -5.60 8.46 7.94
N PRO A 51 -6.61 9.11 8.53
CA PRO A 51 -6.91 8.90 9.95
C PRO A 51 -7.33 7.47 10.28
N ALA A 52 -8.09 6.81 9.39
CA ALA A 52 -8.48 5.41 9.56
C ALA A 52 -7.28 4.47 9.37
N LEU A 53 -6.44 4.75 8.37
CA LEU A 53 -5.21 4.00 8.13
C LEU A 53 -4.25 4.07 9.33
N ARG A 54 -4.03 5.25 9.91
CA ARG A 54 -3.20 5.41 11.12
C ARG A 54 -3.73 4.62 12.30
N ARG A 55 -5.04 4.65 12.50
CA ARG A 55 -5.70 3.88 13.55
C ARG A 55 -5.52 2.37 13.35
N ALA A 56 -5.67 1.88 12.12
CA ALA A 56 -5.46 0.48 11.78
C ALA A 56 -4.00 0.04 11.97
N LEU A 57 -3.04 0.92 11.68
CA LEU A 57 -1.61 0.69 11.88
C LEU A 57 -1.15 0.90 13.34
N GLY A 58 -2.01 1.44 14.21
CA GLY A 58 -1.66 1.74 15.60
C GLY A 58 -0.63 2.88 15.77
N VAL A 59 -0.56 3.81 14.81
CA VAL A 59 0.39 4.93 14.82
C VAL A 59 -0.30 6.28 15.03
N ASP A 60 0.47 7.28 15.47
CA ASP A 60 -0.05 8.63 15.70
C ASP A 60 -0.22 9.47 14.42
N ALA A 61 -0.80 10.66 14.57
CA ALA A 61 -1.07 11.58 13.47
C ALA A 61 0.18 12.11 12.76
N GLY A 62 1.31 12.21 13.46
CA GLY A 62 2.59 12.70 12.94
C GLY A 62 3.44 11.63 12.26
N ALA A 63 3.11 10.35 12.45
CA ALA A 63 3.83 9.25 11.84
C ALA A 63 3.83 9.33 10.31
N ASP A 64 4.95 9.01 9.69
CA ASP A 64 5.06 8.81 8.25
C ASP A 64 4.30 7.52 7.86
N LEU A 65 3.35 7.64 6.93
CA LEU A 65 2.51 6.50 6.54
C LEU A 65 3.26 5.46 5.74
N VAL A 66 4.23 5.87 4.93
CA VAL A 66 5.06 4.94 4.15
C VAL A 66 5.89 4.10 5.13
N ASP A 67 6.48 4.72 6.13
CA ASP A 67 7.23 4.02 7.19
C ASP A 67 6.31 3.09 8.01
N ALA A 68 5.15 3.58 8.42
CA ALA A 68 4.19 2.80 9.21
C ALA A 68 3.67 1.58 8.44
N VAL A 69 3.35 1.75 7.14
CA VAL A 69 2.93 0.66 6.27
C VAL A 69 4.06 -0.35 6.08
N CYS A 70 5.28 0.10 5.76
CA CYS A 70 6.45 -0.79 5.66
C CYS A 70 6.68 -1.58 6.96
N GLY A 71 6.48 -0.96 8.12
CA GLY A 71 6.58 -1.64 9.42
C GLY A 71 5.50 -2.72 9.66
N ALA A 72 4.37 -2.66 8.96
CA ALA A 72 3.27 -3.60 9.04
C ALA A 72 3.25 -4.64 7.91
N VAL A 73 4.33 -4.75 7.11
CA VAL A 73 4.38 -5.57 5.88
C VAL A 73 3.89 -7.00 6.08
N GLU A 74 4.33 -7.69 7.14
CA GLU A 74 3.96 -9.10 7.38
C GLU A 74 2.45 -9.26 7.61
N GLN A 75 1.83 -8.32 8.32
CA GLN A 75 0.40 -8.37 8.62
C GLN A 75 -0.43 -8.07 7.38
N ILE A 76 0.00 -7.08 6.58
CA ILE A 76 -0.68 -6.66 5.36
C ILE A 76 -0.57 -7.76 4.30
N MET A 77 0.64 -8.28 4.06
CA MET A 77 0.89 -9.27 3.01
C MET A 77 0.40 -10.67 3.35
N ALA A 78 0.17 -10.99 4.63
CA ALA A 78 -0.48 -12.25 5.02
C ALA A 78 -1.89 -12.42 4.43
N VAL A 79 -2.58 -11.31 4.13
CA VAL A 79 -3.94 -11.32 3.56
C VAL A 79 -4.07 -10.56 2.23
N GLY A 80 -3.01 -9.85 1.82
CA GLY A 80 -2.97 -8.97 0.66
C GLY A 80 -3.42 -7.55 0.98
N GLU A 81 -2.80 -6.56 0.34
CA GLU A 81 -2.92 -5.13 0.65
C GLU A 81 -4.36 -4.63 0.59
N ARG A 82 -5.06 -4.97 -0.49
CA ARG A 82 -6.46 -4.57 -0.69
C ARG A 82 -7.39 -5.22 0.34
N SER A 83 -7.21 -6.51 0.59
CA SER A 83 -8.02 -7.26 1.55
C SER A 83 -7.83 -6.71 2.96
N TRP A 84 -6.59 -6.38 3.33
CA TRP A 84 -6.26 -5.77 4.61
C TRP A 84 -6.94 -4.41 4.76
N LEU A 85 -6.82 -3.52 3.77
CA LEU A 85 -7.48 -2.21 3.78
C LEU A 85 -9.01 -2.34 3.91
N GLN A 86 -9.62 -3.26 3.16
CA GLN A 86 -11.04 -3.51 3.22
C GLN A 86 -11.49 -4.03 4.59
N ALA A 87 -10.74 -4.94 5.20
CA ALA A 87 -11.02 -5.48 6.53
C ALA A 87 -11.02 -4.40 7.62
N HIS A 88 -10.23 -3.33 7.42
CA HIS A 88 -10.17 -2.17 8.31
C HIS A 88 -11.14 -1.03 7.91
N GLY A 89 -12.00 -1.25 6.91
CA GLY A 89 -12.98 -0.25 6.45
C GLY A 89 -12.33 0.94 5.74
N ILE A 90 -11.16 0.76 5.14
CA ILE A 90 -10.41 1.79 4.41
C ILE A 90 -10.70 1.65 2.91
N PRO A 91 -11.41 2.60 2.30
CA PRO A 91 -11.65 2.58 0.86
C PRO A 91 -10.33 2.68 0.09
N ALA A 92 -10.20 1.87 -0.96
CA ALA A 92 -9.06 1.89 -1.85
C ALA A 92 -9.46 1.57 -3.29
N ASP A 93 -8.88 2.28 -4.24
CA ASP A 93 -9.10 2.08 -5.67
C ASP A 93 -8.05 1.11 -6.23
N LEU A 94 -8.48 0.12 -7.02
CA LEU A 94 -7.59 -0.82 -7.71
C LEU A 94 -7.60 -0.53 -9.21
N GLN A 95 -6.41 -0.42 -9.79
CA GLN A 95 -6.18 -0.37 -11.23
C GLN A 95 -5.16 -1.45 -11.61
N THR A 96 -5.35 -2.11 -12.74
CA THR A 96 -4.49 -3.19 -13.26
C THR A 96 -4.24 -3.01 -14.75
N TRP A 97 -3.04 -3.30 -15.24
CA TRP A 97 -2.68 -3.25 -16.66
C TRP A 97 -1.50 -4.17 -17.02
#